data_AF-A0A9E2RJR7-F1
#
_entry.id   AF-A0A9E2RJR7-F1
#
_cell.length_a   1.000
_cell.length_b   1.000
_cell.length_c   1.000
_cell.angle_alpha   90.00
_cell.angle_beta   90.00
_cell.angle_gamma   90.00
#
_symmetry.space_group_name_H-M   'P 1'
#
loop_
_entity.id
_entity.type
_entity.pdbx_description
1 polymer ?
#
loop_
_entity_poly.entity_id
_entity_poly.type
_entity_poly.pdbx_seq_one_letter_code
_entity_poly.pdbx_strand_id
1 'polypeptide(L)' 'MFSLNTLVSALRSGHWPSLVGAWLHFEVSFMVWLLIGALGVPIAEDFGLSPTQKGLLVACPLLGGALLRVGVGLASDQ' A
#
# COMPACT_ATOMS: atom_id res chain seq x y z
N MET A 1 3.70 -36.83 -6.51
CA MET A 1 4.06 -36.69 -5.08
C MET A 1 3.75 -35.27 -4.62
N PHE A 2 2.47 -34.86 -4.64
CA PHE A 2 1.89 -33.72 -3.91
C PHE A 2 0.38 -33.94 -4.03
N SER A 3 -0.28 -34.26 -2.92
CA SER A 3 -1.68 -34.71 -2.91
C SER A 3 -2.61 -33.49 -2.96
N LEU A 4 -3.67 -33.54 -3.76
CA LEU A 4 -4.72 -32.49 -3.77
C LEU A 4 -5.27 -32.23 -2.36
N ASN A 5 -5.29 -33.28 -1.52
CA ASN A 5 -5.71 -33.20 -0.12
C ASN A 5 -4.77 -32.33 0.75
N THR A 6 -3.50 -32.20 0.38
CA THR A 6 -2.53 -31.32 1.04
C THR A 6 -2.81 -29.84 0.75
N LEU A 7 -3.25 -29.52 -0.47
CA LEU A 7 -3.65 -28.15 -0.84
C LEU A 7 -4.96 -27.74 -0.17
N VAL A 8 -5.92 -28.66 -0.11
CA VAL A 8 -7.22 -28.42 0.56
C VAL A 8 -7.04 -28.27 2.07
N SER A 9 -6.11 -29.01 2.69
CA SER A 9 -5.80 -28.85 4.12
C SER A 9 -5.03 -27.57 4.43
N ALA A 10 -4.13 -27.11 3.55
CA ALA A 10 -3.49 -25.80 3.67
C ALA A 10 -4.47 -24.63 3.53
N LEU A 11 -5.50 -24.76 2.68
CA LEU A 11 -6.58 -23.77 2.54
C LEU A 11 -7.56 -23.78 3.72
N ARG A 12 -7.73 -24.92 4.40
CA ARG A 12 -8.70 -25.08 5.50
C ARG A 12 -8.08 -24.82 6.89
N SER A 13 -6.75 -24.77 7.01
CA SER A 13 -6.06 -24.41 8.26
C SER A 13 -5.95 -22.90 8.51
N GLY A 14 -6.31 -22.07 7.52
CA GLY A 14 -6.25 -20.60 7.62
C GLY A 14 -7.38 -20.01 8.47
N HIS A 15 -7.02 -19.15 9.44
CA HIS A 15 -7.97 -18.41 10.27
C HIS A 15 -8.59 -17.26 9.44
N TRP A 16 -9.68 -17.55 8.73
CA TRP A 16 -10.35 -16.59 7.82
C TRP A 16 -10.55 -15.15 8.37
N PRO A 17 -10.87 -14.95 9.67
CA PRO A 17 -10.95 -13.60 10.25
C PRO A 17 -9.64 -12.80 10.19
N SER A 18 -8.49 -13.45 10.43
CA SER A 18 -7.19 -12.76 10.38
C SER A 18 -6.77 -12.46 8.94
N LEU A 19 -7.16 -13.32 7.98
CA LEU A 19 -6.95 -13.07 6.55
C LEU A 19 -7.70 -11.81 6.09
N VAL A 20 -8.98 -11.68 6.46
CA VAL A 20 -9.78 -10.48 6.16
C VAL A 20 -9.23 -9.26 6.88
N GLY A 21 -8.81 -9.40 8.14
CA GLY A 21 -8.17 -8.30 8.89
C GLY A 21 -6.89 -7.78 8.23
N ALA A 22 -6.01 -8.69 7.79
CA ALA A 22 -4.79 -8.33 7.08
C ALA A 22 -5.08 -7.73 5.69
N TRP A 23 -6.07 -8.26 4.98
CA TRP A 23 -6.49 -7.73 3.67
C TRP A 23 -7.06 -6.31 3.78
N LEU A 24 -7.95 -6.05 4.74
CA LEU A 24 -8.49 -4.72 5.00
C LEU A 24 -7.38 -3.74 5.42
N HIS A 25 -6.46 -4.18 6.29
CA HIS A 25 -5.33 -3.34 6.68
C HIS A 25 -4.48 -2.92 5.46
N PHE A 26 -4.19 -3.87 4.59
CA PHE A 26 -3.44 -3.62 3.35
C PHE A 26 -4.19 -2.68 2.41
N GLU A 27 -5.48 -2.93 2.15
CA GLU A 27 -6.31 -2.10 1.28
C GLU A 27 -6.42 -0.66 1.80
N VAL A 28 -6.73 -0.49 3.09
CA VAL A 28 -6.88 0.83 3.73
C VAL A 28 -5.56 1.60 3.67
N SER A 29 -4.43 0.94 3.91
CA SER A 29 -3.11 1.57 3.81
C SER A 29 -2.82 2.09 2.40
N PHE A 30 -3.19 1.32 1.37
CA PHE A 30 -3.11 1.76 -0.02
C PHE A 30 -4.08 2.90 -0.32
N MET A 31 -5.31 2.85 0.18
CA MET A 31 -6.31 3.88 -0.05
C MET A 31 -5.89 5.23 0.54
N VAL A 32 -5.36 5.24 1.77
CA VAL A 32 -4.83 6.46 2.41
C VAL A 32 -3.65 7.03 1.61
N TRP A 33 -2.75 6.16 1.11
CA TRP A 33 -1.62 6.60 0.31
C TRP A 33 -2.05 7.23 -1.03
N LEU A 34 -3.03 6.64 -1.71
CA LEU A 34 -3.57 7.16 -2.97
C LEU A 34 -4.39 8.44 -2.78
N LEU A 35 -5.11 8.58 -1.66
CA LEU A 35 -5.88 9.78 -1.33
C LEU A 35 -5.00 11.03 -1.29
N ILE A 36 -3.77 10.92 -0.76
CA ILE A 36 -2.81 12.03 -0.74
C ILE A 36 -2.43 12.45 -2.16
N GLY A 37 -2.21 11.48 -3.06
CA GLY A 37 -1.94 11.76 -4.47
C GLY A 37 -3.12 12.40 -5.19
N ALA A 38 -4.34 11.92 -4.93
CA ALA A 38 -5.56 12.44 -5.53
C ALA A 38 -5.92 13.84 -5.03
N LEU A 39 -5.73 14.13 -3.73
CA LEU A 39 -5.98 15.44 -3.13
C LEU A 39 -4.91 16.48 -3.50
N GLY A 40 -3.69 16.05 -3.80
CA GLY A 40 -2.62 16.94 -4.26
C GLY A 40 -2.89 17.59 -5.62
N VAL A 41 -3.73 16.97 -6.45
CA VAL A 41 -4.10 17.45 -7.80
C VAL A 41 -4.97 18.72 -7.77
N PRO A 42 -6.14 18.75 -7.08
CA PRO A 42 -6.98 19.93 -7.01
C PRO A 42 -6.34 21.07 -6.21
N ILE A 43 -5.60 20.77 -5.14
CA ILE A 43 -4.89 21.79 -4.34
C ILE A 43 -3.86 22.54 -5.21
N ALA A 44 -3.16 21.83 -6.09
CA ALA A 44 -2.19 22.45 -7.00
C ALA A 44 -2.86 23.29 -8.11
N GLU A 45 -4.08 22.92 -8.52
CA GLU A 45 -4.89 23.67 -9.49
C GLU A 45 -5.45 24.95 -8.89
N ASP A 46 -5.96 24.90 -7.65
CA ASP A 46 -6.50 26.07 -6.94
C ASP A 46 -5.43 27.13 -6.62
N PHE A 47 -4.15 26.72 -6.46
CA PHE A 47 -3.03 27.64 -6.18
C PHE A 47 -2.26 28.11 -7.43
N GLY A 48 -2.63 27.67 -8.64
CA GLY A 48 -2.00 28.12 -9.89
C GLY A 48 -0.52 27.73 -10.06
N LEU A 49 -0.08 26.65 -9.40
CA LEU A 49 1.32 26.18 -9.41
C LEU A 49 1.67 25.50 -10.74
N SER A 50 2.95 25.57 -11.14
CA SER A 50 3.39 24.99 -12.42
C SER A 50 3.21 23.45 -12.43
N PRO A 51 2.99 22.81 -13.60
CA PRO A 51 2.79 21.36 -13.71
C PRO A 51 3.88 20.52 -13.04
N THR A 52 5.11 21.03 -12.99
CA THR A 52 6.25 20.39 -12.33
C THR A 52 6.10 20.35 -10.81
N GLN A 53 5.57 21.41 -10.20
CA GLN A 53 5.37 21.48 -8.74
C GLN A 53 4.22 20.56 -8.31
N LYS A 54 3.16 20.46 -9.13
CA LYS A 54 2.07 19.49 -8.96
C LYS A 54 2.59 18.05 -9.00
N GLY A 55 3.44 17.74 -9.99
CA GLY A 55 4.09 16.44 -10.10
C GLY A 55 4.97 16.12 -8.90
N LEU A 56 5.72 17.10 -8.38
CA LEU A 56 6.58 16.92 -7.21
C LEU A 56 5.78 16.67 -5.92
N LEU A 57 4.64 17.35 -5.75
CA LEU A 57 3.77 17.20 -4.57
C LEU A 57 3.20 15.77 -4.47
N VAL A 58 2.82 15.18 -5.60
CA VAL A 58 2.35 13.77 -5.66
C VAL A 58 3.53 12.79 -5.60
N ALA A 59 4.68 13.14 -6.17
CA ALA A 59 5.87 12.29 -6.17
C ALA A 59 6.52 12.16 -4.77
N CYS A 60 6.45 13.19 -3.92
CA CYS A 60 7.03 13.19 -2.57
C CYS A 60 6.53 12.03 -1.68
N PRO A 61 5.21 11.84 -1.49
CA PRO A 61 4.68 10.71 -0.71
C PRO A 61 4.88 9.36 -1.43
N LEU A 62 4.98 9.34 -2.76
CA LEU A 62 5.31 8.14 -3.51
C LEU A 62 6.74 7.66 -3.23
N LEU A 63 7.72 8.58 -3.33
CA LEU A 63 9.13 8.34 -3.04
C LEU A 63 9.36 8.04 -1.56
N GLY A 64 8.71 8.79 -0.66
CA GLY A 64 8.75 8.54 0.77
C GLY A 64 8.21 7.16 1.14
N GLY A 65 7.09 6.74 0.55
CA GLY A 65 6.55 5.39 0.72
C GLY A 65 7.49 4.30 0.19
N ALA A 66 8.12 4.51 -0.96
CA ALA A 66 9.09 3.57 -1.53
C ALA A 66 10.34 3.40 -0.65
N LEU A 67 10.88 4.49 -0.11
CA LEU A 67 12.03 4.46 0.79
C LEU A 67 11.68 3.81 2.15
N LEU A 68 10.53 4.17 2.71
CA LEU A 68 10.05 3.57 3.97
C LEU A 68 9.83 2.07 3.84
N ARG A 69 9.39 1.57 2.68
CA ARG A 69 9.26 0.12 2.43
C ARG A 69 10.59 -0.62 2.53
N VAL A 70 11.69 -0.02 2.08
CA VAL A 70 13.03 -0.63 2.21
C VAL A 70 13.46 -0.68 3.68
N GLY A 71 13.26 0.41 4.42
CA GLY A 71 13.61 0.47 5.85
C GLY A 71 12.78 -0.48 6.71
N VAL A 72 11.46 -0.51 6.51
CA VAL A 72 10.54 -1.41 7.22
C VAL A 72 10.80 -2.86 6.83
N GLY A 73 11.12 -3.13 5.56
CA GLY A 73 11.50 -4.47 5.11
C GLY A 73 12.73 -5.00 5.83
N LEU A 74 13.75 -4.14 6.02
CA LEU A 74 14.94 -4.50 6.78
C LEU A 74 14.66 -4.70 8.28
N ALA A 75 13.74 -3.91 8.84
CA ALA A 75 13.35 -4.01 10.25
C ALA A 75 12.42 -5.20 10.55
N SER A 76 11.68 -5.70 9.55
CA SER A 76 10.76 -6.84 9.69
C SER A 76 11.45 -8.20 9.51
N ASP A 77 12.71 -8.22 9.06
CA ASP A 77 13.56 -9.40 8.95
C ASP A 77 14.27 -9.74 10.28
N GLN A 78 13.98 -8.97 11.35
CA GLN A 78 14.37 -9.23 12.75
C GLN A 78 13.21 -9.85 13.52
#